data_AF-A0A3D4B532-F1
#
_entry.id   AF-A0A3D4B532-F1
#
_cell.length_a   1.000
_cell.length_b   1.000
_cell.length_c   1.000
_cell.angle_alpha   90.00
_cell.angle_beta   90.00
_cell.angle_gamma   90.00
#
_symmetry.space_group_name_H-M   'P 1'
#
loop_
_entity.id
_entity.type
_entity.pdbx_description
1 polymer ?
#
loop_
_entity_poly.entity_id
_entity_poly.type
_entity_poly.pdbx_seq_one_letter_code
_entity_poly.pdbx_strand_id
1 'polypeptide(L)'
;QLLAEAGYPGGRGFPRTDLWLRVADTSINKVAGEALQAMLKETLGIEINILYQQRKIYNDNLFQWQIPMGMLVFAYDYPDPSNMLGLLWRSQPKGYARHDWNNTTFNDLLDRAN
;
A
#
# COMPACT_ATOMS: atom_id res chain seq x y z
N GLN A 1 -17.95 -3.78 -10.73
CA GLN A 1 -18.12 -5.19 -11.13
C GLN A 1 -17.24 -6.13 -10.31
N LEU A 2 -15.90 -6.03 -10.39
CA LEU A 2 -14.97 -6.90 -9.65
C LEU A 2 -15.23 -6.99 -8.14
N LEU A 3 -15.59 -5.88 -7.50
CA LEU A 3 -15.91 -5.87 -6.07
C LEU A 3 -17.16 -6.71 -5.72
N ALA A 4 -18.16 -6.75 -6.62
CA ALA A 4 -19.34 -7.59 -6.44
C ALA A 4 -19.01 -9.08 -6.65
N GLU A 5 -18.18 -9.40 -7.64
CA GLU A 5 -17.68 -10.76 -7.89
C GLU A 5 -16.83 -11.26 -6.71
N ALA A 6 -16.11 -10.37 -6.03
CA ALA A 6 -15.39 -10.66 -4.79
C ALA A 6 -16.29 -10.82 -3.56
N GLY A 7 -17.62 -10.72 -3.69
CA GLY A 7 -18.57 -10.90 -2.60
C GLY A 7 -19.02 -9.62 -1.88
N TYR A 8 -18.63 -8.44 -2.38
CA TYR A 8 -18.95 -7.14 -1.78
C TYR A 8 -19.79 -6.24 -2.72
N PRO A 9 -21.00 -6.66 -3.13
CA PRO A 9 -21.82 -5.90 -4.07
C PRO A 9 -22.20 -4.53 -3.50
N GLY A 10 -21.78 -3.47 -4.18
CA GLY A 10 -21.95 -2.08 -3.72
C GLY A 10 -21.25 -1.80 -2.39
N GLY A 11 -20.13 -2.48 -2.11
CA GLY A 11 -19.34 -2.31 -0.88
C GLY A 11 -19.94 -3.01 0.35
N ARG A 12 -21.13 -3.61 0.25
CA ARG A 12 -21.77 -4.30 1.39
C ARG A 12 -20.92 -5.46 1.87
N GLY A 13 -20.70 -5.53 3.17
CA GLY A 13 -19.91 -6.58 3.81
C GLY A 13 -18.39 -6.39 3.69
N PHE A 14 -17.91 -5.33 3.03
CA PHE A 14 -16.48 -5.05 2.94
C PHE A 14 -15.90 -4.83 4.34
N PRO A 15 -14.75 -5.43 4.67
CA PRO A 15 -14.19 -5.34 6.01
C PRO A 15 -13.81 -3.89 6.35
N ARG A 16 -14.02 -3.53 7.63
CA ARG A 16 -13.55 -2.24 8.15
C ARG A 16 -12.05 -2.15 7.93
N THR A 17 -11.65 -1.15 7.14
CA THR A 17 -10.27 -0.96 6.73
C THR A 17 -9.83 0.44 7.10
N ASP A 18 -8.66 0.53 7.73
CA ASP A 18 -8.03 1.81 8.04
C ASP A 18 -6.98 2.09 6.97
N LEU A 19 -7.01 3.31 6.41
CA LEU A 19 -5.96 3.87 5.56
C LEU A 19 -4.92 4.53 6.47
N TRP A 20 -3.76 3.89 6.57
CA TRP A 20 -2.66 4.37 7.39
C TRP A 20 -1.91 5.50 6.68
N LEU A 21 -1.76 6.62 7.37
CA LEU A 21 -0.98 7.78 6.93
C LEU A 21 0.07 8.12 7.99
N ARG A 22 1.22 8.64 7.56
CA ARG A 22 2.23 9.16 8.50
C ARG A 22 1.83 10.56 8.97
N VAL A 23 1.91 10.83 10.28
CA VAL A 23 1.61 12.15 10.90
C VAL A 23 2.53 13.24 10.36
N ALA A 24 3.78 12.89 10.10
CA ALA A 24 4.77 13.78 9.50
C ALA A 24 4.82 13.51 7.99
N ASP A 25 4.08 14.32 7.23
CA ASP A 25 4.64 15.16 6.18
C ASP A 25 3.54 15.63 5.23
N THR A 26 3.44 16.95 5.09
CA THR A 26 2.73 17.73 4.05
C THR A 26 1.20 17.68 4.03
N SER A 27 0.59 18.85 3.84
CA SER A 27 -0.84 19.04 3.56
C SER A 27 -1.36 18.08 2.47
N ILE A 28 -0.50 17.64 1.56
CA ILE A 28 -0.86 16.76 0.45
C ILE A 28 -1.29 15.36 0.89
N ASN A 29 -0.68 14.76 1.92
CA ASN A 29 -1.03 13.40 2.35
C ASN A 29 -2.41 13.38 3.03
N LYS A 30 -2.73 14.43 3.79
CA LYS A 30 -4.05 14.61 4.38
C LYS A 30 -5.11 14.78 3.29
N VAL A 31 -4.88 15.71 2.35
CA VAL A 31 -5.82 15.97 1.25
C VAL A 31 -6.02 14.73 0.38
N ALA A 32 -4.94 14.02 0.04
CA ALA A 32 -5.02 12.79 -0.73
C ALA A 32 -5.75 11.67 0.04
N GLY A 33 -5.51 11.53 1.34
CA GLY A 33 -6.22 10.57 2.18
C GLY A 33 -7.73 10.83 2.26
N GLU A 34 -8.13 12.09 2.46
CA GLU A 34 -9.54 12.51 2.46
C GLU A 34 -10.19 12.31 1.10
N ALA A 35 -9.47 12.62 0.01
CA ALA A 35 -9.95 12.36 -1.35
C ALA A 35 -10.13 10.86 -1.62
N LEU A 36 -9.17 10.01 -1.22
CA LEU A 36 -9.29 8.56 -1.36
C LEU A 36 -10.48 8.00 -0.56
N GLN A 37 -10.68 8.47 0.67
CA GLN A 37 -11.84 8.09 1.48
C GLN A 37 -13.16 8.44 0.77
N ALA A 38 -13.29 9.66 0.24
CA ALA A 38 -14.47 10.09 -0.49
C ALA A 38 -14.69 9.28 -1.78
N MET A 39 -13.64 9.10 -2.59
CA MET A 39 -13.71 8.39 -3.87
C MET A 39 -14.10 6.91 -3.69
N LEU A 40 -13.55 6.24 -2.66
CA LEU A 40 -13.90 4.84 -2.37
C LEU A 40 -15.35 4.71 -1.92
N LYS A 41 -15.86 5.67 -1.13
CA LYS A 41 -17.27 5.68 -0.72
C LYS A 41 -18.20 5.93 -1.91
N GLU A 42 -17.91 6.94 -2.73
CA GLU A 42 -18.75 7.33 -3.86
C GLU A 42 -18.77 6.26 -4.97
N THR A 43 -17.60 5.72 -5.32
CA THR A 43 -17.45 4.84 -6.48
C THR A 43 -17.73 3.38 -6.13
N LEU A 44 -17.34 2.94 -4.93
CA LEU A 44 -17.36 1.53 -4.54
C LEU A 44 -18.30 1.23 -3.37
N GLY A 45 -18.84 2.24 -2.69
CA GLY A 45 -19.66 2.05 -1.49
C GLY A 45 -18.88 1.57 -0.27
N ILE A 46 -17.54 1.72 -0.28
CA ILE A 46 -16.66 1.28 0.80
C ILE A 46 -16.39 2.44 1.75
N GLU A 47 -16.59 2.20 3.05
CA GLU A 47 -16.19 3.14 4.10
C GLU A 47 -14.86 2.72 4.73
N ILE A 48 -13.89 3.64 4.72
CA ILE A 48 -12.59 3.47 5.36
C ILE A 48 -12.37 4.56 6.41
N ASN A 49 -11.54 4.29 7.43
CA ASN A 49 -11.08 5.34 8.35
C ASN A 49 -9.68 5.79 7.98
N ILE A 50 -9.34 7.03 8.27
CA ILE A 50 -7.96 7.50 8.16
C ILE A 50 -7.29 7.33 9.52
N LEU A 51 -6.19 6.59 9.56
CA LEU A 51 -5.41 6.37 10.78
C LEU A 51 -4.04 7.04 10.64
N TYR A 52 -3.83 8.10 11.41
CA TYR A 52 -2.54 8.79 11.45
C TYR A 52 -1.60 8.11 12.45
N GLN A 53 -0.38 7.79 12.00
CA GLN A 53 0.64 7.15 12.82
C GLN A 53 1.97 7.89 12.75
N GLN A 54 2.72 7.91 13.85
CA GLN A 54 4.07 8.43 13.83
C GLN A 54 4.94 7.59 12.89
N ARG A 55 5.91 8.22 12.21
CA ARG A 55 6.72 7.58 11.16
C ARG A 55 7.37 6.28 11.61
N LYS A 56 7.88 6.22 12.84
CA LYS A 56 8.50 5.00 13.38
C LYS A 56 7.47 3.87 13.51
N ILE A 57 6.34 4.13 14.17
CA ILE A 57 5.27 3.14 14.36
C ILE A 57 4.76 2.64 13.01
N TYR A 58 4.54 3.56 12.06
CA TYR A 58 4.16 3.21 10.70
C TYR A 58 5.17 2.25 10.06
N ASN A 59 6.46 2.59 10.10
CA ASN A 59 7.49 1.78 9.45
C ASN A 59 7.66 0.42 10.11
N ASP A 60 7.63 0.36 11.45
CA ASP A 60 7.70 -0.92 12.18
C ASP A 60 6.54 -1.84 11.75
N ASN A 61 5.31 -1.34 11.70
CA ASN A 61 4.13 -2.11 11.25
C ASN A 61 4.20 -2.45 9.76
N LEU A 62 4.75 -1.56 8.92
CA LEU A 62 4.91 -1.79 7.49
C LEU A 62 5.81 -3.00 7.21
N PHE A 63 7.00 -3.05 7.82
CA PHE A 63 7.92 -4.16 7.64
C PHE A 63 7.43 -5.47 8.29
N GLN A 64 6.50 -5.38 9.25
CA GLN A 64 5.81 -6.55 9.82
C GLN A 64 4.56 -6.98 9.03
N TRP A 65 4.23 -6.27 7.95
CA TRP A 65 3.04 -6.49 7.12
C TRP A 65 1.72 -6.37 7.89
N GLN A 66 1.65 -5.40 8.80
CA GLN A 66 0.49 -5.14 9.66
C GLN A 66 -0.38 -3.98 9.15
N ILE A 67 0.00 -3.37 8.02
CA ILE A 67 -0.73 -2.28 7.38
C ILE A 67 -1.52 -2.85 6.19
N PRO A 68 -2.85 -2.99 6.29
CA PRO A 68 -3.66 -3.52 5.19
C PRO A 68 -3.82 -2.53 4.04
N MET A 69 -3.84 -1.23 4.36
CA MET A 69 -3.91 -0.14 3.39
C MET A 69 -3.12 1.04 3.93
N GLY A 70 -2.21 1.57 3.12
CA GLY A 70 -1.39 2.70 3.54
C GLY A 70 -0.83 3.48 2.36
N MET A 71 -0.53 4.76 2.58
CA MET A 71 0.17 5.58 1.60
C MET A 71 1.67 5.60 1.87
N LEU A 72 2.43 5.38 0.80
CA LEU A 72 3.88 5.40 0.82
C LEU A 72 4.41 6.31 -0.28
N VAL A 73 5.47 7.02 0.04
CA VAL A 73 6.29 7.72 -0.93
C VAL A 73 7.53 6.85 -1.20
N PHE A 74 7.89 6.76 -2.47
CA PHE A 74 9.15 6.19 -2.91
C PHE A 74 9.94 7.28 -3.63
N ALA A 75 11.20 7.45 -3.22
CA ALA A 75 12.19 8.23 -3.93
C ALA A 75 13.30 7.27 -4.31
N TYR A 76 13.75 7.31 -5.57
CA TYR A 76 14.80 6.42 -6.05
C TYR A 76 16.16 6.84 -5.49
N ASP A 77 17.01 5.87 -5.17
CA ASP A 77 18.37 6.15 -4.69
C ASP A 77 19.36 6.35 -5.85
N TYR A 78 19.06 5.76 -7.01
CA TYR A 78 19.82 5.89 -8.26
C TYR A 78 18.88 5.76 -9.48
N PRO A 79 19.20 6.39 -10.63
CA PRO A 79 18.29 6.52 -11.76
C PRO A 79 18.28 5.26 -12.66
N ASP A 80 17.94 4.12 -12.08
CA ASP A 80 17.81 2.85 -12.81
C ASP A 80 16.51 2.11 -12.39
N PRO A 81 15.78 1.46 -13.31
CA PRO A 81 14.54 0.74 -12.98
C PRO A 81 14.71 -0.36 -11.92
N SER A 82 15.90 -0.96 -11.82
CA SER A 82 16.21 -1.96 -10.79
C SER A 82 16.08 -1.41 -9.37
N ASN A 83 16.20 -0.08 -9.17
CA ASN A 83 16.00 0.55 -7.87
C ASN A 83 14.55 0.32 -7.38
N MET A 84 13.55 0.64 -8.20
CA MET A 84 12.14 0.41 -7.84
C MET A 84 11.78 -1.07 -7.85
N LEU A 85 12.10 -1.76 -8.96
CA LEU A 85 11.65 -3.13 -9.17
C LEU A 85 12.33 -4.10 -8.19
N GLY A 86 13.61 -3.89 -7.90
CA GLY A 86 14.40 -4.70 -6.97
C GLY A 86 14.14 -4.38 -5.50
N LEU A 87 14.06 -3.10 -5.11
CA LEU A 87 13.91 -2.73 -3.69
C LEU A 87 12.48 -2.82 -3.18
N LEU A 88 11.50 -2.43 -3.99
CA LEU A 88 10.09 -2.44 -3.56
C LEU A 88 9.43 -3.76 -3.93
N TRP A 89 9.57 -4.19 -5.18
CA TRP A 89 8.77 -5.28 -5.73
C TRP A 89 9.47 -6.63 -5.76
N ARG A 90 10.76 -6.78 -5.47
CA ARG A 90 11.33 -8.14 -5.37
C ARG A 90 10.76 -8.84 -4.15
N SER A 91 10.40 -10.12 -4.27
CA SER A 91 9.92 -10.88 -3.12
C SER A 91 11.01 -11.00 -2.06
N GLN A 92 10.68 -10.63 -0.82
CA GLN A 92 11.61 -10.68 0.32
C GLN A 92 10.85 -11.14 1.57
N PRO A 93 11.54 -11.73 2.55
CA PRO A 93 10.89 -12.13 3.80
C PRO A 93 10.40 -10.92 4.60
N LYS A 94 9.49 -11.21 5.54
CA LYS A 94 9.00 -10.24 6.52
C LYS A 94 10.18 -9.61 7.28
N GLY A 95 10.10 -8.31 7.52
CA GLY A 95 11.17 -7.50 8.10
C GLY A 95 12.08 -6.82 7.06
N TYR A 96 12.07 -7.28 5.80
CA TYR A 96 12.86 -6.71 4.70
C TYR A 96 11.98 -5.99 3.67
N ALA A 97 10.92 -6.63 3.19
CA ALA A 97 9.96 -6.01 2.27
C ALA A 97 8.90 -5.20 3.01
N ARG A 98 8.38 -4.17 2.32
CA ARG A 98 7.30 -3.29 2.80
C ARG A 98 5.90 -3.91 2.66
N HIS A 99 5.79 -5.07 2.01
CA HIS A 99 4.55 -5.81 1.77
C HIS A 99 4.85 -7.31 1.61
N ASP A 100 3.81 -8.12 1.69
CA ASP A 100 3.84 -9.58 1.60
C ASP A 100 3.82 -10.14 0.16
N TRP A 101 3.94 -9.27 -0.84
CA TRP A 101 3.96 -9.68 -2.24
C TRP A 101 5.06 -10.71 -2.54
N ASN A 102 4.66 -11.80 -3.19
CA ASN A 102 5.55 -12.90 -3.57
C ASN A 102 5.20 -13.41 -4.97
N ASN A 103 6.15 -13.40 -5.89
CA ASN A 103 5.97 -13.88 -7.25
C ASN A 103 7.30 -14.39 -7.83
N THR A 104 7.42 -15.70 -8.00
CA THR A 104 8.64 -16.34 -8.52
C THR A 104 8.96 -15.91 -9.93
N THR A 105 7.97 -15.86 -10.82
CA THR A 105 8.15 -15.48 -12.23
C THR A 105 8.73 -14.06 -12.36
N PHE A 106 8.28 -13.12 -11.54
CA PHE A 106 8.82 -11.77 -11.56
C PHE A 106 10.25 -11.72 -11.02
N ASN A 107 10.56 -12.47 -9.95
CA ASN A 107 11.93 -12.56 -9.45
C ASN A 107 12.87 -13.11 -10.54
N ASP A 108 12.45 -14.14 -11.28
CA ASP A 108 13.23 -14.70 -12.38
C ASP A 108 13.47 -13.67 -13.50
N LEU A 109 12.47 -12.82 -13.80
CA LEU A 109 12.62 -11.74 -14.78
C LEU A 109 13.61 -10.67 -14.31
N LEU A 110 13.62 -10.34 -13.03
CA LEU A 110 14.60 -9.40 -12.46
C LEU A 110 16.02 -9.98 -12.51
N ASP A 111 16.18 -11.24 -12.13
CA ASP A 111 17.49 -11.89 -12.09
C ASP A 111 18.10 -12.04 -13.51
N ARG A 112 17.26 -12.09 -14.56
CA ARG A 112 17.69 -12.11 -15.97
C ARG A 112 18.01 -10.73 -16.57
N ALA A 113 17.52 -9.67 -15.93
CA ALA A 113 17.71 -8.30 -16.40
C ALA A 113 19.01 -7.67 -15.87
N ASN A 114 19.56 -8.24 -14.79
CA ASN A 114 20.87 -7.91 -14.23
C ASN A 114 21.97 -8.80 -14.84
#